data_AF-A0A3R6JMG0-F1
#
_entry.id   AF-A0A3R6JMG0-F1
#
_cell.length_a   1.000
_cell.length_b   1.000
_cell.length_c   1.000
_cell.angle_alpha   90.00
_cell.angle_beta   90.00
_cell.angle_gamma   90.00
#
_symmetry.space_group_name_H-M   'P 1'
#
loop_
_entity.id
_entity.type
_entity.pdbx_description
1 polymer ?
#
loop_
_entity_poly.entity_id
_entity_poly.type
_entity_poly.pdbx_seq_one_letter_code
_entity_poly.pdbx_strand_id
1 'polypeptide(L)'
;MIDTHEFKKRDLYLNKILAFQDTAPVKVVTDIRRCGKSSLLRLMTLHLKENGITDDQILEMNFEYTDKIYIQVTESMTSEDVRKRELFPLQKINDNYEKIVLSLNPGMDSSYDGIKSKNLIDWLISE
;
A
#
# COMPACT_ATOMS: atom_id res chain seq x y z
N MET A 1 13.03 -7.36 -10.79
CA MET A 1 11.81 -7.69 -11.56
C MET A 1 10.75 -8.06 -10.55
N ILE A 2 9.73 -7.21 -10.38
CA ILE A 2 8.56 -7.50 -9.54
C ILE A 2 7.42 -7.78 -10.50
N ASP A 3 6.68 -8.84 -10.17
CA ASP A 3 5.67 -9.54 -10.95
C ASP A 3 4.79 -8.67 -11.87
N THR A 4 4.49 -9.23 -13.04
CA THR A 4 3.37 -8.88 -13.91
C THR A 4 2.03 -9.08 -13.20
N HIS A 5 1.76 -8.27 -12.18
CA HIS A 5 0.40 -8.02 -11.73
C HIS A 5 -0.29 -7.21 -12.82
N GLU A 6 -1.40 -7.71 -13.34
CA GLU A 6 -2.25 -6.97 -14.25
C GLU A 6 -2.77 -5.72 -13.53
N PHE A 7 -2.19 -4.55 -13.85
CA PHE A 7 -2.59 -3.31 -13.22
C PHE A 7 -4.04 -3.00 -13.61
N LYS A 8 -4.93 -2.94 -12.61
CA LYS A 8 -6.31 -2.50 -12.83
C LYS A 8 -6.30 -1.11 -13.50
N LYS A 9 -7.02 -1.00 -14.62
CA LYS A 9 -7.18 0.28 -15.33
C LYS A 9 -7.75 1.36 -14.40
N ARG A 10 -7.16 2.56 -14.44
CA ARG A 10 -7.51 3.73 -13.63
C ARG A 10 -7.76 4.96 -14.52
N ASP A 11 -8.61 4.80 -15.53
CA ASP A 11 -8.79 5.76 -16.62
C ASP A 11 -9.03 7.19 -16.13
N LEU A 12 -9.87 7.39 -15.10
CA LEU A 12 -10.12 8.71 -14.53
C LEU A 12 -8.83 9.42 -14.06
N TYR A 13 -7.94 8.70 -13.38
CA TYR A 13 -6.69 9.27 -12.84
C TYR A 13 -5.59 9.33 -13.89
N LEU A 14 -5.53 8.33 -14.77
CA LEU A 14 -4.58 8.29 -15.86
C LEU A 14 -4.82 9.43 -16.84
N ASN A 15 -6.08 9.63 -17.28
CA ASN A 15 -6.47 10.71 -18.19
C ASN A 15 -6.12 12.10 -17.65
N LYS A 16 -6.17 12.30 -16.32
CA LYS A 16 -5.75 13.56 -15.70
C LYS A 16 -4.26 13.84 -15.89
N ILE A 17 -3.41 12.82 -15.83
CA ILE A 17 -1.96 12.99 -16.03
C ILE A 17 -1.64 13.11 -17.53
N LEU A 18 -2.31 12.32 -18.37
CA LEU A 18 -2.18 12.37 -19.83
C LEU A 18 -2.52 13.75 -20.40
N ALA A 19 -3.49 14.45 -19.82
CA ALA A 19 -3.84 15.82 -20.22
C ALA A 19 -2.67 16.83 -20.11
N PHE A 20 -1.62 16.50 -19.35
CA PHE A 20 -0.43 17.32 -19.20
C PHE A 20 0.79 16.71 -19.89
N GLN A 21 0.64 15.61 -20.64
CA GLN A 21 1.73 15.03 -21.43
C GLN A 21 2.26 16.07 -22.43
N ASP A 22 3.58 16.07 -22.65
CA ASP A 22 4.25 16.96 -23.60
C ASP A 22 4.10 18.47 -23.32
N THR A 23 3.67 18.84 -22.11
CA THR A 23 3.69 20.22 -21.64
C THR A 23 5.01 20.55 -20.91
N ALA A 24 5.49 21.79 -20.99
CA ALA A 24 6.76 22.21 -20.40
C ALA A 24 6.89 22.09 -18.85
N PRO A 25 5.85 22.37 -18.02
CA PRO A 25 5.99 22.35 -16.56
C PRO A 25 6.29 20.96 -15.98
N VAL A 26 6.88 20.86 -14.78
CA VAL A 26 7.03 19.58 -14.05
C VAL A 26 5.72 19.21 -13.35
N LYS A 27 5.37 17.92 -13.34
CA LYS A 27 4.11 17.40 -12.78
C LYS A 27 4.40 16.71 -11.46
N VAL A 28 3.68 17.10 -10.40
CA VAL A 28 3.84 16.52 -9.06
C VAL A 28 2.54 15.84 -8.67
N VAL A 29 2.60 14.54 -8.36
CA VAL A 29 1.45 13.76 -7.88
C VAL A 29 1.55 13.63 -6.37
N THR A 30 0.62 14.25 -5.64
CA THR A 30 0.57 14.21 -4.17
C THR A 30 -0.70 13.52 -3.69
N ASP A 31 -0.61 12.78 -2.59
CA ASP A 31 -1.75 12.13 -1.91
C ASP A 31 -1.25 11.37 -0.67
N ILE A 32 -2.15 10.77 0.11
CA ILE A 32 -1.84 9.81 1.18
C ILE A 32 -1.05 8.60 0.67
N ARG A 33 -0.14 8.06 1.47
CA ARG A 33 0.66 6.87 1.11
C ARG A 33 -0.25 5.64 0.86
N ARG A 34 0.18 4.68 0.04
CA ARG A 34 -0.59 3.48 -0.36
C ARG A 34 -1.92 3.72 -1.10
N CYS A 35 -2.27 4.95 -1.52
CA CYS A 35 -3.42 5.17 -2.41
C CYS A 35 -3.19 4.71 -3.88
N GLY A 36 -1.97 4.29 -4.21
CA GLY A 36 -1.61 3.76 -5.53
C GLY A 36 -1.04 4.80 -6.50
N LYS A 37 -0.41 5.87 -6.02
CA LYS A 37 0.36 6.81 -6.86
C LYS A 37 1.44 6.10 -7.67
N SER A 38 2.25 5.24 -7.04
CA SER A 38 3.29 4.48 -7.75
C SER A 38 2.69 3.58 -8.83
N SER A 39 1.55 2.95 -8.55
CA SER A 39 0.79 2.18 -9.55
C SER A 39 0.26 3.05 -10.69
N LEU A 40 -0.19 4.27 -10.41
CA LEU A 40 -0.63 5.23 -11.42
C LEU A 40 0.54 5.72 -12.30
N LEU A 41 1.71 6.01 -11.71
CA LEU A 41 2.92 6.33 -12.46
C LEU A 41 3.37 5.16 -13.32
N ARG A 42 3.23 3.92 -12.84
CA ARG A 42 3.51 2.73 -13.65
C ARG A 42 2.54 2.56 -14.82
N LEU A 43 1.25 2.89 -14.65
CA LEU A 43 0.30 2.95 -15.77
C LEU A 43 0.70 4.01 -16.81
N MET A 44 1.22 5.17 -16.39
CA MET A 44 1.78 6.18 -17.30
C MET A 44 2.99 5.63 -18.06
N THR A 45 3.91 4.94 -17.37
CA THR A 45 5.04 4.26 -18.01
C THR A 45 4.58 3.25 -19.07
N LEU A 46 3.56 2.44 -18.78
CA LEU A 46 2.99 1.51 -19.76
C LEU A 46 2.43 2.25 -20.99
N HIS A 47 1.67 3.34 -20.76
CA HIS A 47 1.14 4.17 -21.84
C HIS A 47 2.26 4.75 -22.72
N LEU A 48 3.34 5.27 -22.14
CA LEU A 48 4.48 5.81 -22.91
C LEU A 48 5.13 4.73 -23.79
N LYS A 49 5.29 3.52 -23.26
CA LYS A 49 5.81 2.37 -24.03
C LYS A 49 4.89 1.97 -25.18
N GLU A 50 3.58 1.94 -24.94
CA GLU A 50 2.59 1.67 -25.99
C GLU A 50 2.64 2.71 -27.12
N ASN A 51 3.07 3.94 -26.81
CA ASN A 51 3.27 5.03 -27.79
C ASN A 51 4.70 5.12 -28.34
N GLY A 52 5.54 4.10 -28.13
CA GLY A 52 6.86 3.97 -28.77
C GLY A 52 8.04 4.57 -28.01
N ILE A 53 7.86 5.00 -26.76
CA ILE A 53 8.98 5.42 -25.90
C ILE A 53 9.70 4.17 -25.37
N THR A 54 11.03 4.12 -25.55
CA THR A 54 11.82 2.95 -25.11
C THR A 54 12.15 3.02 -23.62
N ASP A 55 12.46 1.86 -23.03
CA ASP A 55 12.79 1.75 -21.61
C ASP A 55 13.99 2.62 -21.20
N ASP A 56 14.98 2.77 -22.10
CA ASP A 56 16.17 3.61 -21.87
C ASP A 56 15.84 5.11 -21.76
N GLN A 57 14.67 5.53 -22.25
CA GLN A 57 14.17 6.90 -22.16
C GLN A 57 13.31 7.13 -20.91
N ILE A 58 13.07 6.08 -20.09
CA ILE A 58 12.22 6.14 -18.91
C ILE A 58 13.05 5.82 -17.66
N LEU A 59 13.33 6.85 -16.85
CA LEU A 59 14.03 6.69 -15.57
C LEU A 59 13.02 6.58 -14.42
N GLU A 60 12.91 5.40 -13.82
CA GLU A 60 12.12 5.16 -12.61
C GLU A 60 13.03 5.03 -11.39
N MET A 61 12.80 5.86 -10.37
CA MET A 61 13.57 5.85 -9.12
C MET A 61 12.61 5.75 -7.94
N ASN A 62 12.82 4.75 -7.07
CA ASN A 62 12.09 4.58 -5.83
C ASN A 62 12.93 5.08 -4.64
N PHE A 63 12.46 6.12 -3.96
CA PHE A 63 13.11 6.71 -2.79
C PHE A 63 12.44 6.31 -1.46
N GLU A 64 11.43 5.43 -1.48
CA GLU A 64 10.82 4.93 -0.23
C GLU A 64 11.75 3.90 0.43
N TYR A 65 12.13 4.14 1.69
CA TYR A 65 12.64 3.09 2.59
C TYR A 65 11.44 2.26 3.08
N THR A 66 11.41 0.98 2.71
CA THR A 66 10.19 0.15 2.69
C THR A 66 9.90 -0.67 3.93
N ASP A 67 10.78 -0.71 4.94
CA ASP A 67 10.74 -1.85 5.88
C ASP A 67 10.13 -1.55 7.25
N LYS A 68 9.32 -0.49 7.37
CA LYS A 68 8.63 -0.21 8.65
C LYS A 68 7.30 -0.96 8.69
N ILE A 69 7.19 -1.89 9.63
CA ILE A 69 5.96 -2.59 9.98
C ILE A 69 5.73 -2.39 11.48
N TYR A 70 4.51 -2.05 11.88
CA TYR A 70 4.12 -1.99 13.28
C TYR A 70 3.40 -3.26 13.66
N ILE A 71 3.85 -3.89 14.73
CA ILE A 71 3.29 -5.15 15.24
C ILE A 71 2.90 -4.95 16.69
N GLN A 72 1.63 -5.20 17.00
CA GLN A 72 1.12 -5.36 18.37
C GLN A 72 0.87 -6.85 18.60
N VAL A 73 1.20 -7.37 19.77
CA VAL A 73 0.97 -8.78 20.13
C VAL A 73 0.05 -8.84 21.35
N THR A 74 -0.96 -9.68 21.29
CA THR A 74 -1.91 -9.91 22.39
C THR A 74 -2.35 -11.37 22.40
N GLU A 75 -2.84 -11.87 23.53
CA GLU A 75 -3.34 -13.24 23.62
C GLU A 75 -4.65 -13.42 22.84
N SER A 76 -5.59 -12.49 23.00
CA SER A 76 -6.96 -12.62 22.47
C SER A 76 -7.55 -11.28 22.05
N MET A 77 -8.31 -11.31 20.96
CA MET A 77 -9.07 -10.18 20.38
C MET A 77 -10.60 -10.41 20.41
N THR A 78 -11.07 -11.37 21.22
CA THR A 78 -12.48 -11.78 21.25
C THR A 78 -13.40 -10.77 21.93
N SER A 79 -12.93 -10.12 23.01
CA SER A 79 -13.66 -9.06 23.72
C SER A 79 -13.52 -7.71 23.03
N GLU A 80 -14.61 -6.95 22.93
CA GLU A 80 -14.61 -5.59 22.36
C GLU A 80 -13.72 -4.62 23.14
N ASP A 81 -13.72 -4.71 24.48
CA ASP A 81 -12.92 -3.81 25.33
C ASP A 81 -11.43 -4.06 25.14
N VAL A 82 -11.03 -5.34 25.07
CA VAL A 82 -9.65 -5.72 24.76
C VAL A 82 -9.28 -5.26 23.36
N ARG A 83 -10.14 -5.50 22.37
CA ARG A 83 -9.92 -5.09 20.99
C ARG A 83 -9.69 -3.58 20.86
N LYS A 84 -10.54 -2.76 21.50
CA LYS A 84 -10.37 -1.29 21.52
C LYS A 84 -9.03 -0.90 22.16
N ARG A 85 -8.67 -1.51 23.28
CA ARG A 85 -7.41 -1.25 23.98
C ARG A 85 -6.17 -1.60 23.14
N GLU A 86 -6.18 -2.76 22.48
CA GLU A 86 -5.03 -3.25 21.71
C GLU A 86 -4.89 -2.57 20.33
N LEU A 87 -5.99 -2.14 19.70
CA LEU A 87 -5.94 -1.43 18.43
C LEU A 87 -5.56 0.05 18.57
N PHE A 88 -5.91 0.68 19.71
CA PHE A 88 -5.74 2.11 19.91
C PHE A 88 -4.31 2.64 19.67
N PRO A 89 -3.23 1.97 20.13
CA PRO A 89 -1.87 2.41 19.83
C PRO A 89 -1.58 2.43 18.32
N LEU A 90 -2.03 1.42 17.58
CA LEU A 90 -1.82 1.31 16.14
C LEU A 90 -2.67 2.32 15.36
N GLN A 91 -3.92 2.57 15.79
CA GLN A 91 -4.80 3.58 15.20
C GLN A 91 -4.26 5.00 15.34
N LYS A 92 -3.50 5.29 16.40
CA LYS A 92 -2.88 6.61 16.63
C LYS A 92 -1.68 6.92 15.73
N ILE A 93 -1.16 5.94 15.01
CA ILE A 93 0.01 6.11 14.16
C ILE A 93 -0.45 6.71 12.82
N ASN A 94 -0.16 8.01 12.64
CA ASN A 94 -0.54 8.80 11.47
C ASN A 94 0.39 8.57 10.26
N ASP A 95 0.55 7.32 9.86
CA ASP A 95 1.21 6.92 8.62
C ASP A 95 0.47 5.73 7.97
N ASN A 96 0.86 5.36 6.74
CA ASN A 96 0.26 4.23 6.03
C ASN A 96 1.21 3.04 5.90
N TYR A 97 2.17 2.90 6.83
CA TYR A 97 2.95 1.66 6.95
C TYR A 97 2.04 0.53 7.43
N GLU A 98 2.47 -0.71 7.15
CA GLU A 98 1.73 -1.90 7.55
C GLU A 98 1.58 -1.99 9.06
N LYS A 99 0.36 -2.26 9.51
CA LYS A 99 0.01 -2.43 10.91
C LYS A 99 -0.63 -3.80 11.08
N ILE A 100 -0.13 -4.57 12.04
CA ILE A 100 -0.57 -5.94 12.31
C ILE A 100 -0.82 -6.08 13.81
N VAL A 101 -1.95 -6.68 14.17
CA VAL A 101 -2.15 -7.29 15.49
C VAL A 101 -2.00 -8.79 15.34
N LEU A 102 -1.04 -9.36 16.05
CA LEU A 102 -0.86 -10.81 16.18
C LEU A 102 -1.54 -11.30 17.46
N SER A 103 -2.30 -12.38 17.35
CA SER A 103 -2.87 -13.01 18.55
C SER A 103 -3.11 -14.50 18.43
N LEU A 104 -3.20 -15.20 19.55
CA LEU A 104 -3.55 -16.62 19.56
C LEU A 104 -5.03 -16.81 19.20
N ASN A 105 -5.88 -15.85 19.58
CA ASN A 105 -7.32 -15.84 19.28
C ASN A 105 -7.73 -14.53 18.55
N PRO A 106 -7.57 -14.43 17.21
CA PRO A 106 -7.70 -13.19 16.42
C PRO A 106 -9.09 -12.53 16.32
N GLY A 107 -10.08 -12.99 17.08
CA GLY A 107 -11.47 -12.55 16.94
C GLY A 107 -12.06 -13.03 15.61
N MET A 108 -13.19 -12.43 15.20
CA MET A 108 -13.88 -12.82 13.96
C MET A 108 -13.36 -12.09 12.72
N ASP A 109 -12.94 -10.83 12.86
CA ASP A 109 -12.53 -10.03 11.72
C ASP A 109 -11.02 -10.16 11.42
N SER A 110 -10.69 -10.33 10.15
CA SER A 110 -9.30 -10.40 9.65
C SER A 110 -8.63 -9.03 9.53
N SER A 111 -9.36 -7.94 9.73
CA SER A 111 -8.86 -6.56 9.68
C SER A 111 -9.76 -5.60 10.45
N TYR A 112 -9.17 -4.61 11.10
CA TYR A 112 -9.85 -3.52 11.80
C TYR A 112 -9.26 -2.18 11.37
N ASP A 113 -10.02 -1.31 10.71
CA ASP A 113 -9.57 0.01 10.23
C ASP A 113 -8.24 -0.03 9.44
N GLY A 114 -8.02 -1.08 8.65
CA GLY A 114 -6.79 -1.28 7.87
C GLY A 114 -5.62 -1.90 8.66
N ILE A 115 -5.81 -2.20 9.94
CA ILE A 115 -4.89 -3.00 10.77
C ILE A 115 -5.21 -4.47 10.57
N LYS A 116 -4.25 -5.25 10.07
CA LYS A 116 -4.42 -6.69 9.84
C LYS A 116 -4.50 -7.44 11.17
N SER A 117 -5.51 -8.29 11.34
CA SER A 117 -5.60 -9.23 12.46
C SER A 117 -5.14 -10.59 11.97
N LYS A 118 -4.08 -11.15 12.58
CA LYS A 118 -3.53 -12.46 12.20
C LYS A 118 -3.38 -13.37 13.40
N ASN A 119 -3.57 -14.67 13.15
CA ASN A 119 -3.18 -15.67 14.13
C ASN A 119 -1.65 -15.66 14.30
N LEU A 120 -1.17 -15.67 15.54
CA LEU A 120 0.24 -15.60 15.88
C LEU A 120 0.99 -16.85 15.40
N ILE A 121 0.42 -18.05 15.56
CA ILE A 121 1.07 -19.30 15.17
C ILE A 121 1.16 -19.38 13.65
N ASP A 122 0.05 -19.12 12.95
CA ASP A 122 0.03 -19.13 11.49
C ASP A 122 1.04 -18.14 10.90
N TRP A 123 1.21 -16.97 11.53
CA TRP A 123 2.19 -15.97 11.12
C TRP A 123 3.64 -16.41 11.38
N LEU A 124 3.90 -17.16 12.47
CA LEU A 124 5.25 -17.66 12.77
C LEU A 124 5.68 -18.80 11.84
N ILE A 125 4.72 -19.57 11.30
CA ILE A 125 5.00 -20.71 10.41
C ILE A 125 4.85 -20.37 8.93
N SER A 126 4.41 -19.15 8.58
CA SER A 126 4.35 -18.72 7.19
C SER A 126 5.76 -18.38 6.68
N GLU A 127 6.21 -19.09 5.64
CA GLU A 127 7.47 -18.80 4.91
C GLU A 127 7.43 -17.44 4.18
#